data_AF-A0A6M0J1V8-F1
#
_entry.id   AF-A0A6M0J1V8-F1
#
_cell.length_a   1.000
_cell.length_b   1.000
_cell.length_c   1.000
_cell.angle_alpha   90.00
_cell.angle_beta   90.00
_cell.angle_gamma   90.00
#
_symmetry.space_group_name_H-M   'P 1'
#
loop_
_entity.id
_entity.type
_entity.pdbx_description
1 polymer ?
#
loop_
_entity_poly.entity_id
_entity_poly.type
_entity_poly.pdbx_seq_one_letter_code
_entity_poly.pdbx_strand_id
1 'polypeptide(L)' 'MNSLPEIEAAIMQLSEGEMRDLSNWLQEYLNDAWDKQIEVDAKSGKLDQLIQHAKADIEANQVKPLDEILNNP' A
#
# COMPACT_ATOMS: atom_id res chain seq x y z
N MET A 1 24.87 -14.96 4.45
CA MET A 1 23.82 -13.93 4.62
C MET A 1 24.45 -12.62 4.19
N ASN A 2 23.87 -11.93 3.23
CA ASN A 2 24.30 -10.58 2.88
C ASN A 2 23.63 -9.59 3.84
N SER A 3 24.37 -8.59 4.26
CA SER A 3 23.86 -7.45 5.04
C SER A 3 23.01 -6.52 4.16
N LEU A 4 22.18 -5.70 4.78
CA LEU A 4 21.38 -4.71 4.04
C LEU A 4 22.25 -3.77 3.18
N PRO A 5 23.39 -3.23 3.66
CA PRO A 5 24.28 -2.44 2.82
C PRO A 5 24.84 -3.18 1.60
N GLU A 6 25.12 -4.48 1.72
CA GLU A 6 25.58 -5.30 0.59
C GLU A 6 24.47 -5.52 -0.45
N ILE A 7 23.22 -5.64 -0.01
CA ILE A 7 22.06 -5.73 -0.90
C ILE A 7 21.85 -4.39 -1.63
N GLU A 8 21.90 -3.26 -0.90
CA GLU A 8 21.78 -1.92 -1.50
C GLU A 8 22.88 -1.68 -2.54
N ALA A 9 24.13 -2.03 -2.22
CA ALA A 9 25.24 -1.92 -3.16
C ALA A 9 25.03 -2.78 -4.42
N ALA A 10 24.48 -3.99 -4.29
CA ALA A 10 24.16 -4.85 -5.42
C ALA A 10 23.02 -4.27 -6.29
N ILE A 11 22.00 -3.69 -5.66
CA ILE A 11 20.89 -3.01 -6.36
C ILE A 11 21.40 -1.84 -7.20
N MET A 12 22.37 -1.07 -6.67
CA MET A 12 22.97 0.05 -7.40
C MET A 12 23.76 -0.37 -8.65
N GLN A 13 24.11 -1.65 -8.80
CA GLN A 13 24.81 -2.17 -9.98
C GLN A 13 23.86 -2.73 -11.04
N LEU A 14 22.55 -2.79 -10.78
CA LEU A 14 21.57 -3.30 -11.73
C LEU A 14 21.44 -2.39 -12.96
N SER A 15 21.23 -2.99 -14.12
CA SER A 15 20.74 -2.26 -15.29
C SER A 15 19.33 -1.72 -15.06
N GLU A 16 18.90 -0.75 -15.89
CA GLU A 16 17.55 -0.18 -15.78
C GLU A 16 16.43 -1.24 -15.90
N GLY A 17 16.64 -2.26 -16.74
CA GLY A 17 15.69 -3.37 -16.91
C GLY A 17 15.59 -4.22 -15.65
N GLU A 18 16.72 -4.64 -15.10
CA GLU A 18 16.77 -5.43 -13.86
C GLU A 18 16.23 -4.64 -12.66
N MET A 19 16.51 -3.33 -12.60
CA MET A 19 15.95 -2.45 -11.56
C MET A 19 14.43 -2.36 -11.65
N ARG A 20 13.87 -2.32 -12.86
CA ARG A 20 12.42 -2.32 -13.07
C ARG A 20 11.79 -3.64 -12.64
N ASP A 21 12.40 -4.76 -13.03
CA ASP A 21 11.92 -6.10 -12.65
C ASP A 21 11.96 -6.29 -11.13
N LEU A 22 13.07 -5.88 -10.48
CA LEU A 22 13.21 -5.91 -9.03
C LEU A 22 12.14 -5.03 -8.35
N SER A 23 11.90 -3.83 -8.88
CA SER A 23 10.93 -2.89 -8.31
C SER A 23 9.51 -3.44 -8.36
N ASN A 24 9.13 -4.08 -9.48
CA ASN A 24 7.82 -4.72 -9.62
C ASN A 24 7.65 -5.85 -8.60
N TRP A 25 8.63 -6.76 -8.50
CA TRP A 25 8.58 -7.86 -7.55
C TRP A 25 8.55 -7.37 -6.09
N LEU A 26 9.35 -6.36 -5.74
CA LEU A 26 9.39 -5.81 -4.39
C LEU A 26 8.06 -5.15 -4.04
N GLN A 27 7.43 -4.45 -4.98
CA GLN A 27 6.11 -3.86 -4.77
C GLN A 27 5.07 -4.93 -4.48
N GLU A 28 5.05 -6.04 -5.23
CA GLU A 28 4.15 -7.16 -4.98
C GLU A 28 4.38 -7.77 -3.59
N TYR A 29 5.64 -8.01 -3.21
CA TYR A 29 5.99 -8.54 -1.90
C TYR A 29 5.54 -7.61 -0.76
N LEU A 30 5.71 -6.29 -0.91
CA LEU A 30 5.29 -5.30 0.08
C LEU A 30 3.77 -5.18 0.15
N ASN A 31 3.07 -5.29 -0.99
CA ASN A 31 1.61 -5.31 -1.04
C ASN A 31 1.07 -6.53 -0.26
N ASP A 32 1.61 -7.72 -0.48
CA ASP A 32 1.21 -8.94 0.23
C ASP A 32 1.43 -8.82 1.75
N ALA A 33 2.53 -8.17 2.17
CA ALA A 33 2.80 -7.91 3.57
C ALA A 33 1.81 -6.90 4.16
N TRP A 34 1.45 -5.87 3.38
CA TRP A 34 0.48 -4.87 3.78
C TRP A 34 -0.92 -5.44 3.92
N ASP A 35 -1.37 -6.29 2.98
CA ASP A 35 -2.66 -6.98 3.06
C ASP A 35 -2.80 -7.80 4.35
N LYS A 36 -1.75 -8.55 4.71
CA LYS A 36 -1.71 -9.32 5.97
C LYS A 36 -1.78 -8.41 7.19
N GLN A 37 -1.08 -7.28 7.18
CA GLN A 37 -1.11 -6.32 8.28
C GLN A 37 -2.50 -5.70 8.43
N ILE A 38 -3.14 -5.30 7.32
CA ILE A 38 -4.49 -4.76 7.32
C ILE A 38 -5.49 -5.78 7.86
N GLU A 39 -5.37 -7.05 7.49
CA GLU A 39 -6.24 -8.10 8.00
C GLU A 39 -6.11 -8.27 9.53
N VAL A 40 -4.87 -8.26 10.05
CA VAL A 40 -4.61 -8.33 11.49
C VAL A 40 -5.13 -7.09 12.22
N ASP A 41 -4.87 -5.90 11.68
CA ASP A 41 -5.31 -4.64 12.27
C ASP A 41 -6.84 -4.52 12.27
N ALA A 42 -7.52 -4.99 11.22
CA ALA A 42 -8.97 -5.07 11.17
C ALA A 42 -9.52 -6.05 12.23
N LYS A 43 -8.96 -7.26 12.32
CA LYS A 43 -9.40 -8.27 13.32
C LYS A 43 -9.16 -7.83 14.76
N SER A 44 -8.13 -7.03 15.01
CA SER A 44 -7.83 -6.51 16.34
C SER A 44 -8.68 -5.30 16.74
N GLY A 45 -9.52 -4.77 15.83
CA GLY A 45 -10.33 -3.56 16.06
C GLY A 45 -9.54 -2.25 16.00
N LYS A 46 -8.25 -2.30 15.64
CA LYS A 46 -7.39 -1.11 15.54
C LYS A 46 -7.90 -0.09 14.52
N LEU A 47 -8.60 -0.56 13.49
CA LEU A 47 -9.17 0.28 12.44
C LEU A 47 -10.61 0.74 12.73
N ASP A 48 -11.22 0.33 13.84
CA ASP A 48 -12.63 0.58 14.12
C ASP A 48 -12.95 2.07 14.16
N GLN A 49 -12.10 2.87 14.81
CA GLN A 49 -12.31 4.33 14.89
C GLN A 49 -12.32 4.99 13.51
N LEU A 50 -11.41 4.57 12.62
CA LEU A 50 -11.34 5.08 11.25
C LEU A 50 -12.59 4.68 10.44
N ILE A 51 -13.05 3.44 10.62
CA ILE A 51 -14.26 2.93 9.96
C ILE A 51 -15.51 3.70 10.44
N GLN A 52 -15.64 3.95 11.74
CA GLN A 52 -16.78 4.71 12.27
C GLN A 52 -16.79 6.15 11.77
N HIS A 53 -15.62 6.79 11.72
CA HIS A 53 -15.52 8.14 11.18
C HIS A 53 -15.92 8.18 9.69
N ALA A 54 -15.37 7.27 8.88
CA ALA A 54 -15.72 7.19 7.46
C ALA A 54 -17.23 6.95 7.24
N LYS A 55 -17.87 6.11 8.06
CA LYS A 55 -19.32 5.89 8.02
C LYS A 55 -20.11 7.16 8.34
N ALA A 56 -19.71 7.88 9.39
CA ALA A 56 -20.36 9.13 9.77
C ALA A 56 -20.25 10.18 8.66
N ASP A 57 -19.10 10.29 8.00
CA ASP A 57 -18.89 11.23 6.89
C ASP A 57 -19.74 10.85 5.66
N ILE A 58 -19.88 9.55 5.37
CA ILE A 58 -20.77 9.04 4.32
C ILE A 58 -22.23 9.40 4.64
N GLU A 59 -22.70 9.15 5.86
CA GLU A 59 -24.06 9.49 6.30
C GLU A 59 -24.32 11.00 6.25
N ALA A 60 -23.30 11.81 6.56
CA ALA A 60 -23.36 13.27 6.53
C ALA A 60 -23.21 13.86 5.11
N ASN A 61 -23.05 13.04 4.07
CA ASN A 61 -22.74 13.47 2.70
C ASN A 61 -21.48 14.36 2.62
N GLN A 62 -20.48 14.10 3.46
CA GLN A 62 -19.19 14.80 3.48
C GLN A 62 -18.13 14.10 2.63
N VAL A 63 -18.53 13.13 1.82
CA VAL A 63 -17.68 12.38 0.89
C VAL A 63 -18.06 12.71 -0.55
N LYS A 64 -17.11 12.50 -1.47
CA LYS A 64 -17.39 12.55 -2.91
C LYS A 64 -17.51 11.13 -3.47
N PRO A 65 -18.49 10.86 -4.34
CA PRO A 65 -18.54 9.62 -5.09
C PRO A 65 -17.24 9.40 -5.88
N LEU A 66 -16.75 8.15 -5.91
CA LEU A 66 -15.48 7.84 -6.57
C LEU A 66 -15.55 8.05 -8.09
N ASP A 67 -16.70 7.80 -8.69
CA ASP A 67 -16.99 8.07 -10.11
C ASP A 67 -16.92 9.55 -10.47
N GLU A 68 -17.25 10.46 -9.55
CA GLU A 68 -17.06 11.90 -9.74
C GLU A 68 -15.57 12.26 -9.85
N ILE A 69 -14.70 11.53 -9.15
CA ILE A 69 -13.26 11.81 -9.12
C ILE A 69 -12.52 11.12 -10.28
N LEU A 70 -12.87 9.87 -10.58
CA LEU A 70 -12.18 9.09 -11.61
C LEU A 70 -12.67 9.38 -13.03
N ASN A 71 -13.92 9.81 -13.20
CA ASN A 71 -14.47 10.14 -14.52
C ASN A 71 -14.50 11.64 -14.80
N ASN A 72 -13.81 12.46 -14.00
CA ASN A 72 -13.65 13.88 -14.32
C ASN A 72 -12.63 14.01 -15.46
N PRO A 73 -13.03 14.43 -16.68
CA PRO A 73 -12.12 14.61 -17.80
C PRO A 73 -11.06 15.69 -17.53
#